data_AF-A0AAE0JXF8-F1
#
_entry.id   AF-A0AAE0JXF8-F1
#
_cell.length_a   1.000
_cell.length_b   1.000
_cell.length_c   1.000
_cell.angle_alpha   90.00
_cell.angle_beta   90.00
_cell.angle_gamma   90.00
#
_symmetry.space_group_name_H-M   'P 1'
#
loop_
_entity.id
_entity.type
_entity.pdbx_description
1 polymer ?
#
loop_
_entity_poly.entity_id
_entity_poly.type
_entity_poly.pdbx_seq_one_letter_code
_entity_poly.pdbx_strand_id
1 'polypeptide(L)'
;MASPSVVEIDVTRESDDGLAPRLETAPDLLYNLGFCLAVSSTRDVARVILPADAPGGPTLSTNLIRIANEGSNAFLGAYKDLLGISNSSEELCQNGGLLDQLGGLLLHGGTKSSKNLVYSWVQDCVSSCSAAGERTAGNFDSWRSTVHKVMEAVDGAKKRARRATEGKLKENSVEISMAVDEIIFAVQRQEDKSKVYKQMAGEHEGLLSGTIFLRQLLYAFPSTSSALI
;
A
#
# COMPACT_ATOMS: atom_id res chain seq x y z
N MET A 1 6.24 -20.66 71.14
CA MET A 1 6.19 -19.25 70.69
C MET A 1 6.83 -19.22 69.32
N ALA A 2 6.04 -19.09 68.26
CA ALA A 2 6.53 -19.07 66.88
C ALA A 2 6.47 -17.63 66.37
N SER A 3 7.62 -17.09 65.96
CA SER A 3 7.74 -15.77 65.35
C SER A 3 7.01 -15.74 64.00
N PRO A 4 6.25 -14.69 63.67
CA PRO A 4 5.64 -14.58 62.36
C PRO A 4 6.75 -14.24 61.35
N SER A 5 6.94 -15.11 60.36
CA SER A 5 7.77 -14.82 59.20
C SER A 5 7.10 -13.68 58.42
N VAL A 6 7.72 -12.50 58.45
CA VAL A 6 7.37 -11.39 57.57
C VAL A 6 7.70 -11.84 56.16
N VAL A 7 6.65 -12.04 55.35
CA VAL A 7 6.79 -12.17 53.91
C VAL A 7 7.05 -10.75 53.40
N GLU A 8 8.31 -10.42 53.14
CA GLU A 8 8.65 -9.26 52.32
C GLU A 8 8.09 -9.53 50.93
N ILE A 9 6.98 -8.87 50.62
CA ILE A 9 6.45 -8.82 49.26
C ILE A 9 7.35 -7.86 48.51
N ASP A 10 8.20 -8.42 47.65
CA ASP A 10 9.04 -7.66 46.73
C ASP A 10 8.13 -6.94 45.72
N VAL A 11 7.93 -5.64 45.91
CA VAL A 11 7.10 -4.77 45.07
C VAL A 11 7.83 -4.38 43.77
N THR A 12 9.02 -4.93 43.51
CA THR A 12 9.84 -4.51 42.36
C THR A 12 9.75 -5.46 41.17
N ARG A 13 8.56 -5.60 40.56
CA ARG A 13 8.40 -5.98 39.13
C ARG A 13 6.93 -6.09 38.68
N GLU A 14 6.19 -4.99 38.74
CA GLU A 14 5.22 -4.78 37.66
C GLU A 14 5.97 -4.00 36.59
N SER A 15 6.30 -4.69 35.49
CA SER A 15 6.95 -4.04 34.36
C SER A 15 6.08 -2.89 33.90
N ASP A 16 6.73 -1.77 33.62
CA ASP A 16 6.21 -0.61 32.88
C ASP A 16 5.72 -0.95 31.45
N ASP A 17 5.25 -2.18 31.21
CA ASP A 17 4.56 -2.64 30.00
C ASP A 17 3.13 -2.05 29.90
N GLY A 18 2.91 -0.95 30.61
CA GLY A 18 1.63 -0.30 30.84
C GLY A 18 1.03 0.34 29.61
N LEU A 19 -0.16 0.90 29.82
CA LEU A 19 -0.95 1.62 28.83
C LEU A 19 -0.19 2.78 28.15
N ALA A 20 0.84 3.31 28.80
CA ALA A 20 1.60 4.49 28.35
C ALA A 20 2.30 4.28 26.99
N PRO A 21 3.18 3.29 26.77
CA PRO A 21 3.78 3.04 25.45
C PRO A 21 2.74 2.75 24.35
N ARG A 22 1.52 2.31 24.71
CA ARG A 22 0.43 2.09 23.74
C ARG A 22 -0.28 3.39 23.36
N LEU A 23 -0.52 4.27 24.33
CA LEU A 23 -1.06 5.61 24.10
C LEU A 23 -0.12 6.46 23.24
N GLU A 24 1.20 6.27 23.35
CA GLU A 24 2.19 6.94 22.50
C GLU A 24 2.03 6.58 21.00
N THR A 25 1.57 5.36 20.68
CA THR A 25 1.33 4.96 19.27
C THR A 25 -0.04 5.38 18.71
N ALA A 26 -0.96 5.86 19.54
CA ALA A 26 -2.30 6.23 19.10
C ALA A 26 -2.35 7.39 18.08
N PRO A 27 -1.54 8.46 18.20
CA PRO A 27 -1.49 9.55 17.21
C PRO A 27 -1.09 9.07 15.82
N ASP A 28 -0.09 8.20 15.71
CA ASP A 28 0.37 7.67 14.42
C ASP A 28 -0.70 6.80 13.76
N LEU A 29 -1.41 6.01 14.54
CA LEU A 29 -2.53 5.20 14.05
C LEU A 29 -3.70 6.07 13.56
N LEU A 30 -4.03 7.15 14.28
CA LEU A 30 -5.04 8.12 13.86
C LEU A 30 -4.62 8.87 12.59
N TYR A 31 -3.35 9.26 12.48
CA TYR A 31 -2.81 9.88 11.28
C TYR A 31 -2.92 8.96 10.06
N ASN A 32 -2.48 7.71 10.20
CA ASN A 32 -2.55 6.71 9.13
C ASN A 32 -4.01 6.42 8.73
N LEU A 33 -4.93 6.38 9.70
CA LEU A 33 -6.36 6.21 9.44
C LEU A 33 -6.96 7.41 8.71
N GLY A 34 -6.65 8.63 9.14
CA GLY A 34 -7.11 9.86 8.48
C GLY A 34 -6.62 9.96 7.04
N PHE A 35 -5.35 9.59 6.82
CA PHE A 35 -4.78 9.51 5.48
C PHE A 35 -5.50 8.46 4.62
N CYS A 36 -5.77 7.28 5.18
CA CYS A 36 -6.54 6.23 4.51
C CYS A 36 -7.95 6.68 4.14
N LEU A 37 -8.66 7.37 5.04
CA LEU A 37 -10.00 7.89 4.78
C LEU A 37 -10.01 8.97 3.68
N ALA A 38 -9.06 9.91 3.72
CA ALA A 38 -8.90 10.92 2.69
C ALA A 38 -8.65 10.30 1.30
N VAL A 39 -7.78 9.29 1.24
CA VAL A 39 -7.49 8.54 0.01
C VAL A 39 -8.71 7.72 -0.45
N SER A 40 -9.43 7.07 0.46
CA SER A 40 -10.63 6.27 0.18
C SER A 40 -11.78 7.06 -0.46
N SER A 41 -11.83 8.37 -0.20
CA SER A 41 -12.87 9.27 -0.70
C SER A 41 -12.68 9.62 -2.19
N THR A 42 -11.59 9.17 -2.81
CA THR A 42 -11.32 9.39 -4.23
C THR A 42 -11.92 8.29 -5.11
N ARG A 43 -12.49 8.69 -6.25
CA ARG A 43 -13.14 7.78 -7.20
C ARG A 43 -12.21 6.70 -7.74
N ASP A 44 -10.92 7.01 -7.86
CA ASP A 44 -9.91 6.08 -8.38
C ASP A 44 -9.59 4.97 -7.38
N VAL A 45 -9.64 5.27 -6.09
CA VAL A 45 -9.41 4.30 -5.00
C VAL A 45 -10.56 3.31 -4.87
N ALA A 46 -11.80 3.74 -5.13
CA ALA A 46 -12.97 2.86 -5.16
C ALA A 46 -12.89 1.78 -6.26
N ARG A 47 -12.07 1.99 -7.29
CA ARG A 47 -11.85 1.04 -8.39
C ARG A 47 -10.68 0.09 -8.15
N VAL A 48 -9.89 0.31 -7.10
CA VAL A 48 -8.75 -0.55 -6.79
C VAL A 48 -9.25 -1.91 -6.30
N ILE A 49 -8.90 -2.94 -7.05
CA ILE A 49 -9.18 -4.33 -6.73
C ILE A 49 -7.97 -4.95 -6.04
N LEU A 50 -8.18 -5.36 -4.79
CA LEU A 50 -7.26 -6.11 -3.95
C LEU A 50 -7.37 -7.62 -4.26
N PRO A 51 -6.33 -8.40 -3.94
CA PRO A 51 -6.39 -9.85 -4.11
C PRO A 51 -7.46 -10.47 -3.18
N ALA A 52 -7.92 -11.68 -3.53
CA ALA A 52 -9.08 -12.32 -2.89
C ALA A 52 -8.87 -12.66 -1.41
N ASP A 53 -7.62 -12.66 -0.94
CA ASP A 53 -7.19 -12.86 0.45
C ASP A 53 -7.25 -11.59 1.30
N ALA A 54 -7.62 -10.43 0.73
CA ALA A 54 -7.79 -9.20 1.49
C ALA A 54 -8.94 -9.31 2.52
N PRO A 55 -8.74 -8.84 3.77
CA PRO A 55 -9.65 -9.14 4.88
C PRO A 55 -11.07 -8.61 4.69
N GLY A 56 -11.25 -7.45 4.06
CA GLY A 56 -12.56 -6.82 3.82
C GLY A 56 -13.21 -7.20 2.48
N GLY A 57 -12.61 -8.13 1.72
CA GLY A 57 -13.06 -8.45 0.36
C GLY A 57 -12.25 -7.70 -0.72
N PRO A 58 -12.71 -7.74 -1.98
CA PRO A 58 -11.85 -7.44 -3.12
C PRO A 58 -11.64 -5.95 -3.37
N THR A 59 -12.33 -5.02 -2.71
CA THR A 59 -12.18 -3.59 -2.98
C THR A 59 -11.40 -2.89 -1.87
N LEU A 60 -10.54 -1.96 -2.25
CA LEU A 60 -9.80 -1.15 -1.28
C LEU A 60 -10.75 -0.34 -0.39
N SER A 61 -11.80 0.26 -0.96
CA SER A 61 -12.79 1.03 -0.19
C SER A 61 -13.43 0.23 0.95
N THR A 62 -13.84 -1.02 0.71
CA THR A 62 -14.43 -1.87 1.77
C THR A 62 -13.41 -2.21 2.86
N ASN A 63 -12.15 -2.43 2.50
CA ASN A 63 -11.08 -2.67 3.47
C ASN A 63 -10.78 -1.42 4.31
N LEU A 64 -10.86 -0.22 3.73
CA LEU A 64 -10.66 1.04 4.46
C LEU A 64 -11.82 1.33 5.42
N ILE A 65 -13.06 1.05 5.01
CA ILE A 65 -14.24 1.11 5.90
C ILE A 65 -14.06 0.13 7.07
N ARG A 66 -13.61 -1.10 6.79
CA ARG A 66 -13.35 -2.10 7.82
C ARG A 66 -12.30 -1.63 8.83
N ILE A 67 -11.17 -1.09 8.35
CA ILE A 67 -10.14 -0.50 9.22
C ILE A 67 -10.72 0.62 10.09
N ALA A 68 -11.55 1.50 9.52
CA ALA A 68 -12.15 2.59 10.27
C ALA A 68 -13.12 2.08 11.36
N ASN A 69 -13.94 1.08 11.03
CA ASN A 69 -14.86 0.48 11.99
C ASN A 69 -14.12 -0.26 13.12
N GLU A 70 -13.10 -1.05 12.79
CA GLU A 70 -12.28 -1.73 13.80
C GLU A 70 -11.51 -0.74 14.68
N GLY A 71 -10.99 0.35 14.09
CA GLY A 71 -10.35 1.43 14.84
C GLY A 71 -11.33 2.14 15.78
N SER A 72 -12.52 2.49 15.29
CA SER A 72 -13.58 3.09 16.10
C SER A 72 -13.95 2.20 17.30
N ASN A 73 -14.08 0.89 17.07
CA ASN A 73 -14.34 -0.08 18.13
C ASN A 73 -13.19 -0.15 19.15
N ALA A 74 -11.94 -0.12 18.69
CA ALA A 74 -10.76 -0.12 19.56
C ALA A 74 -10.72 1.13 20.45
N PHE A 75 -10.94 2.32 19.89
CA PHE A 75 -10.98 3.57 20.66
C PHE A 75 -12.16 3.62 21.63
N LEU A 76 -13.35 3.18 21.21
CA LEU A 76 -14.51 3.13 22.09
C LEU A 76 -14.32 2.12 23.24
N GLY A 77 -13.68 0.98 22.96
CA GLY A 77 -13.27 0.00 23.96
C GLY A 77 -12.29 0.60 24.96
N ALA A 78 -11.23 1.24 24.46
CA ALA A 78 -10.23 1.90 25.28
C ALA A 78 -10.82 3.00 26.18
N TYR A 79 -11.75 3.80 25.65
CA TYR A 79 -12.47 4.80 26.44
C TYR A 79 -13.24 4.16 27.60
N LYS A 80 -13.97 3.07 27.35
CA LYS A 80 -14.73 2.36 28.40
C LYS A 80 -13.82 1.73 29.45
N ASP A 81 -12.71 1.12 29.01
CA ASP A 81 -11.72 0.53 29.90
C ASP A 81 -11.03 1.61 30.76
N LEU A 82 -10.64 2.73 30.17
CA LEU A 82 -10.07 3.89 30.89
C LEU A 82 -11.04 4.49 31.90
N LEU A 83 -12.32 4.60 31.55
CA LEU A 83 -13.35 5.05 32.48
C LEU A 83 -13.50 4.07 33.65
N GLY A 84 -13.44 2.76 33.38
CA GLY A 84 -13.43 1.72 34.41
C GLY A 84 -12.23 1.84 35.35
N ILE A 85 -11.03 2.01 34.79
CA ILE A 85 -9.79 2.23 35.56
C ILE A 85 -9.90 3.50 36.42
N SER A 86 -10.42 4.59 35.87
CA SER A 86 -10.62 5.84 36.61
C SER A 86 -11.55 5.63 37.80
N ASN A 87 -12.69 4.96 37.60
CA ASN A 87 -13.65 4.70 38.67
C ASN A 87 -13.06 3.79 39.75
N SER A 88 -12.34 2.73 39.38
CA SER A 88 -11.66 1.85 40.34
C SER A 88 -10.54 2.57 41.08
N SER A 89 -9.82 3.47 40.41
CA SER A 89 -8.78 4.30 41.04
C SER A 89 -9.37 5.29 42.04
N GLU A 90 -10.53 5.87 41.72
CA GLU A 90 -11.28 6.73 42.64
C GLU A 90 -11.76 5.94 43.86
N GLU A 91 -12.33 4.75 43.68
CA GLU A 91 -12.77 3.88 44.77
C GLU A 91 -11.62 3.49 45.72
N LEU A 92 -10.42 3.25 45.17
CA LEU A 92 -9.21 2.97 45.94
C LEU A 92 -8.72 4.17 46.74
N CYS A 93 -8.64 5.35 46.10
CA CYS A 93 -7.85 6.48 46.56
C CYS A 93 -8.64 7.66 47.13
N GLN A 94 -9.97 7.71 46.93
CA GLN A 94 -10.79 8.80 47.48
C GLN A 94 -10.71 8.82 49.01
N ASN A 95 -10.99 9.98 49.61
CA ASN A 95 -11.06 10.10 51.06
C ASN A 95 -12.11 9.14 51.64
N GLY A 96 -11.70 8.26 52.55
CA GLY A 96 -12.54 7.17 53.08
C GLY A 96 -12.70 5.98 52.13
N GLY A 97 -11.93 5.94 51.04
CA GLY A 97 -11.85 4.85 50.07
C GLY A 97 -11.20 3.59 50.63
N LEU A 98 -10.99 2.60 49.76
CA LEU A 98 -10.54 1.27 50.18
C LEU A 98 -9.16 1.29 50.87
N LEU A 99 -8.23 2.14 50.41
CA LEU A 99 -6.90 2.25 51.02
C LEU A 99 -6.97 2.89 52.42
N ASP A 100 -7.80 3.91 52.61
CA ASP A 100 -8.04 4.53 53.91
C ASP A 100 -8.70 3.56 54.89
N GLN A 101 -9.68 2.79 54.41
CA GLN A 101 -10.35 1.74 55.21
C GLN A 101 -9.36 0.66 55.62
N LEU A 102 -8.51 0.21 54.70
CA LEU A 102 -7.49 -0.79 54.98
C LEU A 102 -6.46 -0.26 56.00
N GLY A 103 -5.96 0.97 55.79
CA GLY A 103 -5.05 1.64 56.71
C GLY A 103 -5.67 1.81 58.12
N GLY A 104 -6.93 2.21 58.18
CA GLY A 104 -7.70 2.29 59.42
C GLY A 104 -7.78 0.94 60.15
N LEU A 105 -8.10 -0.14 59.45
CA LEU A 105 -8.17 -1.49 60.02
C LEU A 105 -6.81 -2.01 60.49
N LEU A 106 -5.74 -1.69 59.76
CA LEU A 106 -4.37 -2.08 60.12
C LEU A 106 -3.88 -1.35 61.37
N LEU A 107 -4.13 -0.04 61.47
CA LEU A 107 -3.67 0.80 62.58
C LEU A 107 -4.51 0.66 63.85
N HIS A 108 -5.83 0.50 63.74
CA HIS A 108 -6.75 0.56 64.88
C HIS A 108 -7.28 -0.80 65.34
N GLY A 109 -6.73 -1.91 64.81
CA GLY A 109 -7.02 -3.26 65.31
C GLY A 109 -8.32 -3.89 64.78
N GLY A 110 -8.53 -3.87 63.46
CA GLY A 110 -9.64 -4.56 62.81
C GLY A 110 -9.56 -6.10 62.89
N THR A 111 -10.72 -6.77 62.83
CA THR A 111 -10.78 -8.23 62.79
C THR A 111 -10.08 -8.78 61.54
N LYS A 112 -9.54 -10.00 61.61
CA LYS A 112 -8.93 -10.67 60.46
C LYS A 112 -9.89 -10.76 59.28
N SER A 113 -11.18 -11.03 59.54
CA SER A 113 -12.21 -11.11 58.50
C SER A 113 -12.44 -9.77 57.80
N SER A 114 -12.51 -8.66 58.55
CA SER A 114 -12.68 -7.33 57.97
C SER A 114 -11.48 -6.89 57.14
N LYS A 115 -10.26 -7.17 57.62
CA LYS A 115 -9.01 -6.90 56.87
C LYS A 115 -8.97 -7.68 55.56
N ASN A 116 -9.28 -8.97 55.61
CA ASN A 116 -9.30 -9.82 54.41
C ASN A 116 -10.35 -9.37 53.40
N LEU A 117 -11.51 -8.90 53.85
CA LEU A 117 -12.57 -8.40 52.97
C LEU A 117 -12.13 -7.14 52.23
N VAL A 118 -11.64 -6.12 52.93
CA VAL A 118 -11.17 -4.88 52.30
C VAL A 118 -9.97 -5.15 51.40
N TYR A 119 -9.05 -6.03 51.82
CA TYR A 119 -7.93 -6.46 50.98
C TYR A 119 -8.41 -7.14 49.69
N SER A 120 -9.42 -8.01 49.76
CA SER A 120 -9.97 -8.65 48.56
C SER A 120 -10.58 -7.63 47.59
N TRP A 121 -11.27 -6.60 48.10
CA TRP A 121 -11.80 -5.53 47.24
C TRP A 121 -10.70 -4.70 46.58
N VAL A 122 -9.63 -4.36 47.31
CA VAL A 122 -8.45 -3.70 46.72
C VAL A 122 -7.87 -4.57 45.59
N GLN A 123 -7.72 -5.87 45.85
CA GLN A 123 -7.19 -6.81 44.86
C GLN A 123 -8.12 -6.95 43.64
N ASP A 124 -9.43 -6.95 43.83
CA ASP A 124 -10.42 -6.97 42.75
C ASP A 124 -10.34 -5.71 41.90
N CYS A 125 -10.20 -4.52 42.50
CA CYS A 125 -10.01 -3.25 41.79
C CYS A 125 -8.73 -3.27 40.94
N VAL A 126 -7.61 -3.71 41.51
CA VAL A 126 -6.33 -3.81 40.79
C VAL A 126 -6.44 -4.81 39.64
N SER A 127 -6.99 -5.99 39.89
CA SER A 127 -7.15 -7.04 38.87
C SER A 127 -8.07 -6.58 37.72
N SER A 128 -9.14 -5.85 38.05
CA SER A 128 -10.05 -5.26 37.06
C SER A 128 -9.34 -4.22 36.19
N CYS A 129 -8.50 -3.36 36.79
CA CYS A 129 -7.70 -2.37 36.06
C CYS A 129 -6.70 -3.04 35.11
N SER A 130 -5.98 -4.06 35.59
CA SER A 130 -5.03 -4.81 34.75
C SER A 130 -5.74 -5.49 33.58
N ALA A 131 -6.87 -6.17 33.83
CA ALA A 131 -7.66 -6.79 32.78
C ALA A 131 -8.21 -5.77 31.77
N ALA A 132 -8.55 -4.56 32.21
CA ALA A 132 -8.96 -3.46 31.31
C ALA A 132 -7.81 -2.99 30.42
N GLY A 133 -6.60 -2.86 30.98
CA GLY A 133 -5.39 -2.57 30.22
C GLY A 133 -5.09 -3.63 29.15
N GLU A 134 -5.19 -4.91 29.51
CA GLU A 134 -4.99 -6.04 28.59
C GLU A 134 -6.03 -6.08 27.47
N ARG A 135 -7.32 -5.84 27.77
CA ARG A 135 -8.37 -5.76 26.75
C ARG A 135 -8.13 -4.62 25.77
N THR A 136 -7.81 -3.43 26.28
CA THR A 136 -7.49 -2.27 25.44
C THR A 136 -6.32 -2.58 24.52
N ALA A 137 -5.27 -3.21 25.04
CA ALA A 137 -4.14 -3.65 24.25
C ALA A 137 -4.52 -4.61 23.12
N GLY A 138 -5.24 -5.68 23.46
CA GLY A 138 -5.69 -6.67 22.48
C GLY A 138 -6.54 -6.05 21.37
N ASN A 139 -7.37 -5.05 21.70
CA ASN A 139 -8.17 -4.32 20.71
C ASN A 139 -7.28 -3.53 19.72
N PHE A 140 -6.27 -2.81 20.22
CA PHE A 140 -5.35 -2.07 19.36
C PHE A 140 -4.43 -2.97 18.54
N ASP A 141 -3.97 -4.10 19.09
CA ASP A 141 -3.16 -5.08 18.36
C ASP A 141 -3.96 -5.75 17.24
N SER A 142 -5.22 -6.10 17.51
CA SER A 142 -6.15 -6.61 16.49
C SER A 142 -6.35 -5.61 15.36
N TRP A 143 -6.64 -4.35 15.71
CA TRP A 143 -6.82 -3.29 14.72
C TRP A 143 -5.54 -3.06 13.89
N ARG A 144 -4.37 -2.99 14.54
CA ARG A 144 -3.07 -2.87 13.88
C ARG A 144 -2.80 -4.04 12.91
N SER A 145 -3.15 -5.26 13.29
CA SER A 145 -3.02 -6.44 12.42
C SER A 145 -3.88 -6.31 11.15
N THR A 146 -5.12 -5.82 11.28
CA THR A 146 -5.98 -5.57 10.13
C THR A 146 -5.39 -4.50 9.20
N VAL A 147 -4.88 -3.40 9.75
CA VAL A 147 -4.18 -2.37 8.97
C VAL A 147 -3.02 -2.99 8.18
N HIS A 148 -2.19 -3.80 8.84
CA HIS A 148 -1.03 -4.42 8.21
C HIS A 148 -1.41 -5.33 7.04
N LYS A 149 -2.41 -6.20 7.23
CA LYS A 149 -2.91 -7.10 6.16
C LYS A 149 -3.42 -6.34 4.94
N VAL A 150 -4.13 -5.23 5.16
CA VAL A 150 -4.60 -4.39 4.06
C VAL A 150 -3.44 -3.70 3.36
N MET A 151 -2.44 -3.20 4.10
CA MET A 151 -1.23 -2.62 3.52
C MET A 151 -0.48 -3.63 2.65
N GLU A 152 -0.29 -4.86 3.12
CA GLU A 152 0.32 -5.95 2.33
C GLU A 152 -0.47 -6.24 1.05
N ALA A 153 -1.80 -6.30 1.14
CA ALA A 153 -2.68 -6.52 -0.01
C ALA A 153 -2.56 -5.38 -1.05
N VAL A 154 -2.50 -4.13 -0.60
CA VAL A 154 -2.29 -2.94 -1.44
C VAL A 154 -0.92 -3.00 -2.12
N ASP A 155 0.12 -3.33 -1.37
CA ASP A 155 1.49 -3.38 -1.89
C ASP A 155 1.65 -4.52 -2.93
N GLY A 156 0.98 -5.65 -2.69
CA GLY A 156 0.82 -6.73 -3.67
C GLY A 156 0.08 -6.29 -4.93
N ALA A 157 -1.02 -5.55 -4.80
CA ALA A 157 -1.77 -5.00 -5.93
C ALA A 157 -0.92 -4.03 -6.77
N LYS A 158 -0.16 -3.14 -6.10
CA LYS A 158 0.76 -2.19 -6.74
C LYS A 158 1.86 -2.92 -7.54
N LYS A 159 2.46 -3.96 -6.97
CA LYS A 159 3.48 -4.79 -7.64
C LYS A 159 2.90 -5.47 -8.89
N ARG A 160 1.69 -6.00 -8.83
CA ARG A 160 1.01 -6.61 -10.00
C ARG A 160 0.70 -5.59 -11.08
N ALA A 161 0.16 -4.43 -10.71
CA ALA A 161 -0.14 -3.36 -11.66
C ALA A 161 1.13 -2.91 -12.41
N ARG A 162 2.25 -2.73 -11.69
CA ARG A 162 3.54 -2.36 -12.28
C ARG A 162 4.06 -3.41 -13.27
N ARG A 163 3.99 -4.69 -12.91
CA ARG A 163 4.38 -5.79 -13.83
C ARG A 163 3.51 -5.82 -15.08
N ALA A 164 2.21 -5.57 -14.96
CA ALA A 164 1.31 -5.53 -16.11
C ALA A 164 1.61 -4.35 -17.05
N THR A 165 1.91 -3.16 -16.51
CA THR A 165 2.30 -2.01 -17.34
C THR A 165 3.66 -2.21 -18.00
N GLU A 166 4.63 -2.79 -17.29
CA GLU A 166 5.94 -3.14 -17.85
C GLU A 166 5.82 -4.19 -18.96
N GLY A 167 4.91 -5.17 -18.81
CA GLY A 167 4.60 -6.15 -19.85
C GLY A 167 4.04 -5.52 -21.12
N LYS A 168 3.02 -4.66 -20.98
CA LYS A 168 2.40 -3.94 -22.11
C LYS A 168 3.38 -3.01 -22.83
N LEU A 169 4.25 -2.33 -22.08
CA LEU A 169 5.30 -1.48 -22.65
C LEU A 169 6.28 -2.29 -23.51
N LYS A 170 6.67 -3.48 -23.05
CA LYS A 170 7.53 -4.39 -23.83
C LYS A 170 6.83 -4.90 -25.07
N GLU A 171 5.56 -5.30 -24.98
CA GLU A 171 4.76 -5.76 -26.11
C GLU A 171 4.62 -4.67 -27.18
N ASN A 172 4.20 -3.47 -26.77
CA ASN A 172 4.13 -2.32 -27.67
C ASN A 172 5.49 -1.97 -28.29
N SER A 173 6.58 -2.10 -27.53
CA SER A 173 7.94 -1.85 -28.07
C SER A 173 8.32 -2.85 -29.16
N VAL A 174 7.90 -4.11 -29.03
CA VAL A 174 8.13 -5.14 -30.06
C VAL A 174 7.29 -4.84 -31.31
N GLU A 175 6.02 -4.51 -31.13
CA GLU A 175 5.13 -4.14 -32.25
C GLU A 175 5.65 -2.92 -33.03
N ILE A 176 6.10 -1.88 -32.30
CA ILE A 176 6.70 -0.69 -32.93
C ILE A 176 7.98 -1.07 -33.69
N SER A 177 8.84 -1.92 -33.11
CA SER A 177 10.06 -2.37 -33.79
C SER A 177 9.73 -3.11 -35.09
N MET A 178 8.75 -4.03 -35.07
CA MET A 178 8.33 -4.75 -36.26
C MET A 178 7.75 -3.81 -37.34
N ALA A 179 6.94 -2.84 -36.95
CA ALA A 179 6.38 -1.85 -37.87
C ALA A 179 7.48 -0.96 -38.50
N VAL A 180 8.50 -0.59 -37.72
CA VAL A 180 9.65 0.18 -38.21
C VAL A 180 10.45 -0.64 -39.24
N ASP A 181 10.71 -1.92 -38.97
CA ASP A 181 11.41 -2.81 -39.90
C ASP A 181 10.64 -2.97 -41.22
N GLU A 182 9.32 -3.08 -41.17
CA GLU A 182 8.46 -3.17 -42.36
C GLU A 182 8.50 -1.88 -43.19
N ILE A 183 8.49 -0.71 -42.54
CA ILE A 183 8.65 0.59 -43.22
C ILE A 183 10.02 0.70 -43.87
N ILE A 184 11.10 0.34 -43.17
CA ILE A 184 12.47 0.36 -43.71
C ILE A 184 12.55 -0.51 -44.96
N PHE A 185 12.00 -1.73 -44.89
CA PHE A 185 11.97 -2.65 -46.02
C PHE A 185 11.16 -2.09 -47.20
N ALA A 186 10.00 -1.47 -46.94
CA ALA A 186 9.18 -0.85 -47.97
C ALA A 186 9.88 0.33 -48.65
N VAL A 187 10.60 1.17 -47.88
CA VAL A 187 11.39 2.30 -48.40
C VAL A 187 12.54 1.79 -49.28
N GLN A 188 13.30 0.80 -48.82
CA GLN A 188 14.38 0.19 -49.62
C GLN A 188 13.85 -0.40 -50.93
N ARG A 189 12.70 -1.07 -50.89
CA ARG A 189 12.06 -1.59 -52.11
C ARG A 189 11.65 -0.48 -53.09
N GLN A 190 11.22 0.68 -52.59
CA GLN A 190 10.91 1.85 -53.44
C GLN A 190 12.18 2.48 -54.03
N GLU A 191 13.24 2.59 -53.25
CA GLU A 191 14.53 3.07 -53.74
C GLU A 191 15.09 2.18 -54.85
N ASP A 192 15.04 0.86 -54.68
CA ASP A 192 15.51 -0.09 -55.69
C ASP A 192 14.68 0.00 -56.97
N LYS A 193 13.36 0.12 -56.88
CA LYS A 193 12.50 0.41 -58.04
C LYS A 193 12.89 1.73 -58.72
N SER A 194 13.14 2.79 -57.94
CA SER A 194 13.55 4.09 -58.48
C SER A 194 14.89 4.01 -59.23
N LYS A 195 15.87 3.26 -58.72
CA LYS A 195 17.15 3.01 -59.41
C LYS A 195 16.93 2.32 -60.75
N VAL A 196 16.08 1.28 -60.79
CA VAL A 196 15.73 0.57 -62.02
C VAL A 196 15.06 1.50 -63.03
N TYR A 197 14.12 2.35 -62.60
CA TYR A 197 13.48 3.33 -63.48
C TYR A 197 14.46 4.37 -64.03
N LYS A 198 15.39 4.87 -63.20
CA LYS A 198 16.44 5.81 -63.65
C LYS A 198 17.38 5.16 -64.68
N GLN A 199 17.72 3.89 -64.50
CA GLN A 199 18.54 3.14 -65.44
C GLN A 199 17.83 2.98 -66.80
N MET A 200 16.56 2.58 -66.80
CA MET A 200 15.77 2.48 -68.05
C MET A 200 15.58 3.83 -68.74
N ALA A 201 15.40 4.92 -67.98
CA ALA A 201 15.28 6.26 -68.55
C ALA A 201 16.60 6.74 -69.20
N GLY A 202 17.74 6.47 -68.57
CA GLY A 202 19.06 6.77 -69.15
C GLY A 202 19.36 5.97 -70.42
N GLU A 203 18.93 4.70 -70.49
CA GLU A 203 19.04 3.88 -71.70
C GLU A 203 18.15 4.43 -72.84
N HIS A 204 16.95 4.93 -72.52
CA HIS A 204 16.07 5.59 -73.49
C HIS A 204 16.62 6.92 -74.01
N GLU A 205 17.25 7.74 -73.16
CA GLU A 205 17.95 8.96 -73.60
C GLU A 205 19.17 8.65 -74.49
N GLY A 206 19.91 7.58 -74.20
CA GLY A 206 20.99 7.09 -75.05
C GLY A 206 20.50 6.66 -76.45
N LEU A 207 19.36 5.97 -76.51
CA LEU A 207 18.69 5.58 -77.76
C LEU A 207 18.15 6.78 -78.56
N LEU A 208 17.60 7.78 -77.88
CA LEU A 208 17.13 9.02 -78.50
C LEU A 208 18.29 9.87 -79.03
N SER A 209 19.39 9.97 -78.27
CA SER A 209 20.61 10.64 -78.71
C SER A 209 21.26 9.93 -79.92
N GLY A 210 21.31 8.60 -79.90
CA GLY A 210 21.81 7.80 -81.02
C GLY A 210 20.95 7.89 -82.28
N THR A 211 19.62 7.97 -82.15
CA THR A 211 18.71 8.15 -83.28
C THR A 211 18.76 9.58 -83.84
N ILE A 212 18.93 10.60 -83.00
CA ILE A 212 19.17 11.99 -83.45
C ILE A 212 20.51 12.08 -84.20
N PHE A 213 21.57 11.43 -83.68
CA PHE A 213 22.88 11.39 -84.33
C PHE A 213 22.84 10.67 -85.69
N LEU A 214 22.18 9.50 -85.77
CA LEU A 214 21.97 8.78 -87.03
C LEU A 214 21.14 9.58 -88.04
N ARG A 215 20.15 10.34 -87.57
CA ARG A 215 19.33 11.22 -88.43
C ARG A 215 20.14 12.40 -88.96
N GLN A 216 21.00 13.01 -88.15
CA GLN A 216 21.91 14.07 -88.61
C GLN A 216 22.96 13.54 -89.61
N LEU A 217 23.47 12.32 -89.42
CA LEU A 217 24.34 11.63 -90.37
C LEU A 217 23.65 11.36 -91.71
N LEU A 218 22.38 10.92 -91.70
CA LEU A 218 21.58 10.71 -92.92
C LEU A 218 21.27 12.01 -93.68
N TYR A 219 21.18 13.15 -93.01
CA TYR A 219 21.02 14.46 -93.66
C TYR A 219 22.35 15.08 -94.14
N ALA A 220 23.49 14.64 -93.60
CA ALA A 220 24.82 15.12 -93.99
C ALA A 220 25.40 14.45 -95.26
N PHE A 221 24.78 13.36 -95.74
CA PHE A 221 25.10 12.74 -97.03
C PHE A 221 23.95 12.97 -98.02
N PRO A 222 24.01 13.99 -98.90
CA PRO A 222 23.12 14.07 -100.04
C PRO A 222 23.39 12.85 -100.92
N SER A 223 22.32 12.16 -101.29
CA SER A 223 22.36 11.05 -102.25
C SER A 223 23.00 11.52 -103.57
N THR A 224 24.29 11.28 -103.74
CA THR A 224 24.93 11.25 -105.06
C THR A 224 24.69 9.89 -105.68
N SER A 225 23.47 9.66 -106.16
CA SER A 225 23.19 8.69 -107.22
C SER A 225 22.08 9.21 -108.11
N SER A 226 22.48 10.18 -108.92
CA SER A 226 21.88 10.42 -110.23
C SER A 226 23.02 10.85 -111.14
N ALA A 227 23.74 9.86 -111.67
CA ALA A 227 24.47 9.93 -112.92
C ALA A 227 25.24 8.61 -113.16
N LEU A 228 24.64 7.67 -113.89
CA LEU A 228 25.26 6.94 -115.01
C LEU A 228 24.28 5.90 -115.57
N ILE A 229 23.66 6.31 -116.68
CA ILE A 229 23.01 5.54 -117.78
C ILE A 229 21.75 4.75 -117.43
#